data_AF-A0A0K1PUD9-F1
#
_entry.id   AF-A0A0K1PUD9-F1
#
_cell.length_a   1.000
_cell.length_b   1.000
_cell.length_c   1.000
_cell.angle_alpha   90.00
_cell.angle_beta   90.00
_cell.angle_gamma   90.00
#
_symmetry.space_group_name_H-M   'P 1'
#
loop_
_entity.id
_entity.type
_entity.pdbx_description
1 polymer ?
#
loop_
_entity_poly.entity_id
_entity_poly.type
_entity_poly.pdbx_seq_one_letter_code
_entity_poly.pdbx_strand_id
1 'polypeptide(L)'
;MAYVVLSALPMIRPLEHGVLALMFGLGLGLVACGTTHDDEVESGTDAVTVTAPLDIDNSPFLWAVQEYDAYRQGKRFNGALLEPAIADDDPLTVRLQTWLDRIDALVRADAEQATHRPFAAPKPTAKVLRSRSTHDAWASSAPACLGVPFGRGVASSARPLAWITDVRPDTAPTCARPGWDPRAYASFVNAAFKQTDTSGCKLALHGGKIDASGADCAIDPAVASGTDIAVMAMSPYVHFTTDLIADSSETDLVMTAVHELGHYYLGHRTVAGTLKSTFWFLRTDTQREAGRATKEKQATLSAAYAEAVSGDSQGAAPELVAAARANQVGYYTIEQAADDFKMKYATRLGFAEDEIFASWLARMQSDDDYWSSTMTPEAFARDYADRGDRTARDCKKLLDAGFAKTGPDGESTPVTVAMGPLSDLHHNSCYRLYNLWVDAQIHHYAVGAPPASLTPSWSSLQSHAASLAP
;
A
#
# COMPACT_ATOMS: atom_id res chain seq x y z
N MET A 1 -26.62 2.75 -21.73
CA MET A 1 -26.85 1.29 -21.60
C MET A 1 -27.42 1.05 -20.21
N ALA A 2 -28.69 0.63 -20.13
CA ALA A 2 -29.45 0.56 -18.89
C ALA A 2 -29.28 -0.82 -18.23
N TYR A 3 -29.01 -0.85 -16.93
CA TYR A 3 -29.02 -2.06 -16.11
C TYR A 3 -30.41 -2.28 -15.51
N VAL A 4 -30.90 -3.50 -15.65
CA VAL A 4 -32.19 -3.99 -15.13
C VAL A 4 -31.96 -4.65 -13.76
N VAL A 5 -32.75 -4.23 -12.78
CA VAL A 5 -32.87 -4.83 -11.44
C VAL A 5 -33.90 -5.97 -11.50
N LEU A 6 -33.57 -7.15 -10.97
CA LEU A 6 -34.51 -8.24 -10.72
C LEU A 6 -34.28 -8.84 -9.33
N SER A 7 -35.38 -8.99 -8.60
CA SER A 7 -35.47 -9.37 -7.18
C SER A 7 -36.05 -10.78 -6.99
N ALA A 8 -35.84 -11.32 -5.78
CA ALA A 8 -36.61 -12.35 -5.03
C ALA A 8 -36.21 -13.84 -5.29
N LEU A 9 -36.06 -14.78 -4.34
CA LEU A 9 -36.66 -15.19 -3.02
C LEU A 9 -35.74 -16.29 -2.37
N PRO A 10 -36.05 -17.00 -1.24
CA PRO A 10 -37.02 -16.80 -0.14
C PRO A 10 -36.45 -16.92 1.30
N MET A 11 -37.31 -16.56 2.27
CA MET A 11 -37.18 -16.75 3.73
C MET A 11 -37.14 -18.22 4.19
N ILE A 12 -36.35 -18.53 5.23
CA ILE A 12 -36.50 -19.71 6.09
C ILE A 12 -36.52 -19.26 7.57
N ARG A 13 -37.43 -19.85 8.36
CA ARG A 13 -37.75 -19.57 9.77
C ARG A 13 -36.78 -20.23 10.77
N PRO A 14 -36.75 -19.81 12.05
CA PRO A 14 -35.76 -20.22 13.05
C PRO A 14 -36.17 -21.48 13.83
N LEU A 15 -35.19 -22.14 14.44
CA LEU A 15 -35.37 -23.17 15.47
C LEU A 15 -34.79 -22.67 16.80
N GLU A 16 -35.60 -22.75 17.84
CA GLU A 16 -35.30 -22.36 19.22
C GLU A 16 -34.79 -23.53 20.09
N HIS A 17 -34.21 -23.15 21.23
CA HIS A 17 -34.08 -23.85 22.54
C HIS A 17 -32.73 -24.51 22.89
N GLY A 18 -32.20 -24.17 24.09
CA GLY A 18 -31.27 -25.04 24.81
C GLY A 18 -30.33 -24.46 25.89
N VAL A 19 -30.83 -23.62 26.79
CA VAL A 19 -30.54 -23.51 28.25
C VAL A 19 -29.38 -24.35 28.90
N LEU A 20 -28.51 -23.63 29.67
CA LEU A 20 -27.96 -23.89 31.03
C LEU A 20 -26.42 -24.08 31.28
N ALA A 21 -25.97 -23.26 32.24
CA ALA A 21 -25.07 -23.53 33.40
C ALA A 21 -23.52 -23.46 33.31
N LEU A 22 -22.99 -22.38 33.94
CA LEU A 22 -22.03 -22.32 35.06
C LEU A 22 -20.83 -23.28 35.11
N MET A 23 -19.62 -22.71 35.33
CA MET A 23 -18.83 -22.93 36.58
C MET A 23 -17.59 -22.02 36.66
N PHE A 24 -17.31 -21.62 37.91
CA PHE A 24 -16.23 -20.77 38.43
C PHE A 24 -14.84 -21.45 38.38
N GLY A 25 -13.78 -20.63 38.45
CA GLY A 25 -12.42 -21.10 38.77
C GLY A 25 -11.39 -19.99 38.98
N LEU A 26 -11.48 -19.30 40.13
CA LEU A 26 -10.44 -18.43 40.69
C LEU A 26 -9.23 -19.26 41.15
N GLY A 27 -8.01 -18.80 40.87
CA GLY A 27 -6.78 -19.39 41.39
C GLY A 27 -5.64 -18.37 41.43
N LEU A 28 -5.52 -17.68 42.57
CA LEU A 28 -4.36 -16.87 42.98
C LEU A 28 -3.24 -17.79 43.49
N GLY A 29 -1.98 -17.46 43.14
CA GLY A 29 -0.79 -18.07 43.74
C GLY A 29 0.43 -17.13 43.62
N LEU A 30 0.88 -16.63 44.77
CA LEU A 30 2.02 -15.72 44.97
C LEU A 30 3.36 -16.47 45.14
N VAL A 31 4.41 -15.89 44.55
CA VAL A 31 5.81 -15.69 45.02
C VAL A 31 6.73 -16.89 45.33
N ALA A 32 7.88 -16.90 44.68
CA ALA A 32 9.18 -17.20 45.30
C ALA A 32 10.34 -16.49 44.56
N CYS A 33 11.15 -15.73 45.31
CA CYS A 33 12.43 -15.18 44.87
C CYS A 33 13.53 -16.25 44.97
N GLY A 34 14.41 -16.31 43.96
CA GLY A 34 15.64 -17.09 43.99
C GLY A 34 16.75 -16.33 43.25
N THR A 35 17.88 -16.14 43.91
CA THR A 35 19.04 -15.36 43.49
C THR A 35 20.10 -16.23 42.79
N THR A 36 20.95 -15.56 41.99
CA THR A 36 22.25 -15.99 41.42
C THR A 36 22.21 -16.86 40.16
N HIS A 37 22.59 -16.31 39.01
CA HIS A 37 23.88 -16.54 38.34
C HIS A 37 23.95 -15.73 37.03
N ASP A 38 25.16 -15.29 36.71
CA ASP A 38 25.52 -14.58 35.49
C ASP A 38 25.17 -15.40 34.25
N ASP A 39 24.18 -14.94 33.50
CA ASP A 39 24.07 -15.17 32.07
C ASP A 39 23.66 -13.82 31.48
N GLU A 40 24.57 -13.21 30.71
CA GLU A 40 24.24 -12.13 29.79
C GLU A 40 23.24 -12.69 28.76
N VAL A 41 21.97 -12.71 29.15
CA VAL A 41 20.88 -12.73 28.21
C VAL A 41 20.94 -11.38 27.52
N GLU A 42 21.53 -11.34 26.32
CA GLU A 42 21.22 -10.31 25.33
C GLU A 42 19.69 -10.29 25.20
N SER A 43 19.04 -9.43 25.98
CA SER A 43 17.67 -9.01 25.76
C SER A 43 17.69 -8.09 24.55
N GLY A 44 17.99 -8.66 23.38
CA GLY A 44 17.76 -8.06 22.08
C GLY A 44 16.26 -8.04 21.84
N THR A 45 15.53 -7.23 22.61
CA THR A 45 14.29 -6.65 22.13
C THR A 45 14.69 -5.59 21.11
N ASP A 46 15.14 -6.04 19.94
CA ASP A 46 15.22 -5.21 18.75
C ASP A 46 13.76 -4.92 18.36
N ALA A 47 13.15 -4.02 19.13
CA ALA A 47 11.93 -3.36 18.74
C ALA A 47 12.30 -2.65 17.45
N VAL A 48 11.85 -3.21 16.33
CA VAL A 48 11.87 -2.55 15.02
C VAL A 48 11.07 -1.27 15.21
N THR A 49 11.74 -0.18 15.55
CA THR A 49 11.13 1.13 15.64
C THR A 49 10.65 1.47 14.25
N VAL A 50 9.40 1.92 14.16
CA VAL A 50 8.76 2.36 12.90
C VAL A 50 9.50 3.60 12.31
N THR A 51 10.47 4.14 13.05
CA THR A 51 11.41 5.18 12.64
C THR A 51 12.64 4.68 11.88
N ALA A 52 12.84 3.36 11.72
CA ALA A 52 13.81 2.89 10.73
C ALA A 52 13.33 3.44 9.37
N PRO A 53 14.04 4.42 8.80
CA PRO A 53 13.54 5.26 7.72
C PRO A 53 13.10 4.34 6.59
N LEU A 54 11.79 4.31 6.25
CA LEU A 54 11.19 3.52 5.15
C LEU A 54 12.25 2.76 4.36
N ASP A 55 12.68 1.60 4.89
CA ASP A 55 13.94 1.00 4.47
C ASP A 55 13.77 0.54 3.03
N ILE A 56 14.27 1.36 2.11
CA ILE A 56 14.22 1.09 0.69
C ILE A 56 15.06 -0.17 0.50
N ASP A 57 14.37 -1.27 0.24
CA ASP A 57 15.00 -2.56 0.07
C ASP A 57 15.78 -2.55 -1.25
N ASN A 58 17.11 -2.51 -1.11
CA ASN A 58 18.03 -2.49 -2.24
C ASN A 58 18.22 -3.89 -2.88
N SER A 59 17.21 -4.75 -2.80
CA SER A 59 17.22 -6.09 -3.37
C SER A 59 16.93 -6.06 -4.88
N PRO A 60 17.73 -6.75 -5.71
CA PRO A 60 17.44 -6.90 -7.14
C PRO A 60 16.19 -7.76 -7.41
N PHE A 61 15.70 -8.51 -6.42
CA PHE A 61 14.52 -9.37 -6.53
C PHE A 61 13.19 -8.61 -6.55
N LEU A 62 13.24 -7.28 -6.41
CA LEU A 62 12.06 -6.43 -6.49
C LEU A 62 11.77 -5.94 -7.91
N TRP A 63 12.74 -6.05 -8.83
CA TRP A 63 12.69 -5.35 -10.12
C TRP A 63 12.71 -6.29 -11.30
N ALA A 64 11.77 -6.08 -12.22
CA ALA A 64 11.70 -6.80 -13.49
C ALA A 64 11.63 -5.81 -14.65
N VAL A 65 12.75 -5.66 -15.34
CA VAL A 65 12.86 -4.78 -16.50
C VAL A 65 12.50 -5.56 -17.76
N GLN A 66 11.60 -4.99 -18.55
CA GLN A 66 11.25 -5.49 -19.88
C GLN A 66 10.91 -4.30 -20.76
N GLU A 67 11.13 -4.42 -22.07
CA GLU A 67 10.77 -3.39 -23.05
C GLU A 67 9.28 -3.03 -22.96
N TYR A 68 8.93 -1.77 -23.19
CA TYR A 68 7.57 -1.28 -22.93
C TYR A 68 6.53 -1.97 -23.81
N ASP A 69 6.88 -2.23 -25.08
CA ASP A 69 6.03 -2.96 -26.00
C ASP A 69 5.79 -4.42 -25.58
N ALA A 70 6.79 -5.07 -24.97
CA ALA A 70 6.61 -6.38 -24.36
C ALA A 70 5.77 -6.27 -23.08
N TYR A 71 5.97 -5.20 -22.30
CA TYR A 71 5.23 -4.96 -21.07
C TYR A 71 3.74 -4.85 -21.27
N ARG A 72 3.29 -4.09 -22.27
CA ARG A 72 1.86 -3.89 -22.51
C ARG A 72 1.16 -5.12 -23.10
N GLN A 73 1.90 -6.09 -23.65
CA GLN A 73 1.29 -7.30 -24.21
C GLN A 73 0.61 -8.11 -23.10
N GLY A 74 -0.71 -8.21 -23.17
CA GLY A 74 -1.52 -8.94 -22.20
C GLY A 74 -1.83 -8.15 -20.92
N LYS A 75 -1.33 -6.92 -20.77
CA LYS A 75 -1.75 -6.05 -19.66
C LYS A 75 -3.10 -5.44 -19.96
N ARG A 76 -3.96 -5.47 -18.95
CA ARG A 76 -5.25 -4.80 -18.98
C ARG A 76 -5.33 -3.72 -17.93
N PHE A 77 -5.95 -2.61 -18.29
CA PHE A 77 -6.28 -1.49 -17.41
C PHE A 77 -7.78 -1.23 -17.56
N ASN A 78 -8.52 -1.21 -16.45
CA ASN A 78 -9.99 -1.13 -16.43
C ASN A 78 -10.67 -2.14 -17.36
N GLY A 79 -10.12 -3.35 -17.44
CA GLY A 79 -10.63 -4.45 -18.27
C GLY A 79 -10.30 -4.36 -19.77
N ALA A 80 -9.84 -3.22 -20.27
CA ALA A 80 -9.35 -3.02 -21.63
C ALA A 80 -7.86 -3.35 -21.72
N LEU A 81 -7.35 -3.69 -22.92
CA LEU A 81 -5.90 -3.82 -23.11
C LEU A 81 -5.24 -2.45 -22.91
N LEU A 82 -4.03 -2.46 -22.35
CA LEU A 82 -3.25 -1.24 -22.17
C LEU A 82 -2.90 -0.64 -23.54
N GLU A 83 -3.44 0.56 -23.80
CA GLU A 83 -3.16 1.31 -25.03
C GLU A 83 -1.67 1.67 -25.12
N PRO A 84 -1.13 1.88 -26.33
CA PRO A 84 0.19 2.47 -26.49
C PRO A 84 0.25 3.84 -25.80
N ALA A 85 1.34 4.09 -25.06
CA ALA A 85 1.64 5.43 -24.57
C ALA A 85 1.90 6.38 -25.75
N ILE A 86 1.71 7.68 -25.54
CA ILE A 86 2.21 8.69 -26.47
C ILE A 86 3.74 8.62 -26.53
N ALA A 87 4.33 9.27 -27.52
CA ALA A 87 5.77 9.21 -27.76
C ALA A 87 6.58 9.70 -26.55
N ASP A 88 7.75 9.09 -26.33
CA ASP A 88 8.62 9.43 -25.19
C ASP A 88 9.24 10.84 -25.33
N ASP A 89 9.28 11.39 -26.55
CA ASP A 89 9.70 12.75 -26.86
C ASP A 89 8.56 13.78 -26.89
N ASP A 90 7.32 13.37 -26.58
CA ASP A 90 6.20 14.30 -26.39
C ASP A 90 6.49 15.24 -25.20
N PRO A 91 6.18 16.55 -25.28
CA PRO A 91 6.40 17.49 -24.19
C PRO A 91 5.81 17.08 -22.84
N LEU A 92 4.70 16.34 -22.80
CA LEU A 92 4.12 15.79 -21.57
C LEU A 92 5.03 14.73 -20.94
N THR A 93 5.44 13.76 -21.73
CA THR A 93 6.29 12.65 -21.27
C THR A 93 7.64 13.18 -20.80
N VAL A 94 8.23 14.13 -21.54
CA VAL A 94 9.50 14.79 -21.15
C VAL A 94 9.34 15.54 -19.83
N ARG A 95 8.22 16.27 -19.63
CA ARG A 95 7.96 16.98 -18.37
C ARG A 95 7.87 16.03 -17.19
N LEU A 96 7.06 14.97 -17.32
CA LEU A 96 6.88 13.98 -16.28
C LEU A 96 8.19 13.24 -15.98
N GLN A 97 8.93 12.83 -17.00
CA GLN A 97 10.23 12.20 -16.83
C GLN A 97 11.21 13.12 -16.10
N THR A 98 11.21 14.41 -16.40
CA THR A 98 12.07 15.38 -15.69
C THR A 98 11.76 15.43 -14.19
N TRP A 99 10.49 15.33 -13.81
CA TRP A 99 10.10 15.25 -12.39
C TRP A 99 10.50 13.91 -11.76
N LEU A 100 10.25 12.79 -12.45
CA LEU A 100 10.68 11.47 -11.96
C LEU A 100 12.21 11.41 -11.77
N ASP A 101 12.99 12.00 -12.68
CA ASP A 101 14.45 12.09 -12.61
C ASP A 101 14.94 12.86 -11.39
N ARG A 102 14.28 13.98 -11.07
CA ARG A 102 14.60 14.79 -9.88
C ARG A 102 14.34 13.99 -8.60
N ILE A 103 13.24 13.25 -8.55
CA ILE A 103 12.88 12.42 -7.39
C ILE A 103 13.83 11.22 -7.28
N ASP A 104 14.09 10.49 -8.38
CA ASP A 104 15.06 9.37 -8.43
C ASP A 104 16.43 9.79 -7.91
N ALA A 105 16.93 10.96 -8.30
CA ALA A 105 18.22 11.46 -7.82
C ALA A 105 18.27 11.59 -6.29
N LEU A 106 17.20 12.09 -5.65
CA LEU A 106 17.11 12.21 -4.19
C LEU A 106 17.01 10.85 -3.51
N VAL A 107 16.17 9.97 -4.05
CA VAL A 107 15.93 8.62 -3.51
C VAL A 107 17.19 7.77 -3.59
N ARG A 108 17.84 7.78 -4.75
CA ARG A 108 19.08 7.07 -5.01
C ARG A 108 20.20 7.56 -4.09
N ALA A 109 20.34 8.87 -3.93
CA ALA A 109 21.31 9.43 -2.99
C ALA A 109 21.10 8.92 -1.56
N ASP A 110 19.86 8.91 -1.07
CA ASP A 110 19.53 8.41 0.27
C ASP A 110 19.79 6.90 0.40
N ALA A 111 19.33 6.11 -0.57
CA ALA A 111 19.47 4.66 -0.55
C ALA A 111 20.95 4.23 -0.61
N GLU A 112 21.76 4.90 -1.44
CA GLU A 112 23.19 4.62 -1.56
C GLU A 112 23.95 5.09 -0.32
N GLN A 113 23.56 6.23 0.27
CA GLN A 113 24.12 6.68 1.54
C GLN A 113 23.81 5.71 2.69
N ALA A 114 22.57 5.22 2.78
CA ALA A 114 22.13 4.32 3.85
C ALA A 114 22.72 2.91 3.70
N THR A 115 22.83 2.40 2.47
CA THR A 115 23.27 1.01 2.23
C THR A 115 24.75 0.87 1.90
N HIS A 116 25.45 1.99 1.64
CA HIS A 116 26.83 2.02 1.13
C HIS A 116 27.05 1.17 -0.12
N ARG A 117 26.01 1.02 -0.94
CA ARG A 117 26.00 0.21 -2.16
C ARG A 117 25.23 0.95 -3.25
N PRO A 118 25.58 0.77 -4.53
CA PRO A 118 24.78 1.29 -5.64
C PRO A 118 23.32 0.83 -5.51
N PHE A 119 22.38 1.72 -5.81
CA PHE A 119 20.96 1.39 -5.71
C PHE A 119 20.52 0.55 -6.92
N ALA A 120 19.99 -0.63 -6.65
CA ALA A 120 19.63 -1.67 -7.61
C ALA A 120 18.33 -1.37 -8.36
N ALA A 121 17.48 -0.48 -7.85
CA ALA A 121 16.27 -0.09 -8.54
C ALA A 121 16.61 0.53 -9.91
N PRO A 122 16.01 0.02 -11.00
CA PRO A 122 16.07 0.68 -12.30
C PRO A 122 15.63 2.14 -12.19
N LYS A 123 16.06 2.96 -13.13
CA LYS A 123 15.53 4.33 -13.23
C LYS A 123 14.06 4.26 -13.65
N PRO A 124 13.13 4.97 -12.98
CA PRO A 124 11.74 4.98 -13.38
C PRO A 124 11.55 5.72 -14.71
N THR A 125 10.58 5.28 -15.50
CA THR A 125 10.23 5.80 -16.82
C THR A 125 8.78 6.22 -16.86
N ALA A 126 8.51 7.49 -17.18
CA ALA A 126 7.17 8.01 -17.35
C ALA A 126 6.52 7.43 -18.62
N LYS A 127 5.25 7.04 -18.54
CA LYS A 127 4.44 6.61 -19.67
C LYS A 127 3.10 7.33 -19.64
N VAL A 128 2.82 8.14 -20.65
CA VAL A 128 1.57 8.91 -20.73
C VAL A 128 0.59 8.21 -21.65
N LEU A 129 -0.58 7.85 -21.11
CA LEU A 129 -1.64 7.14 -21.81
C LEU A 129 -2.74 8.12 -22.20
N ARG A 130 -3.22 8.00 -23.45
CA ARG A 130 -4.44 8.69 -23.87
C ARG A 130 -5.63 8.09 -23.14
N SER A 131 -6.39 8.92 -22.44
CA SER A 131 -7.58 8.54 -21.71
C SER A 131 -8.71 9.53 -21.99
N ARG A 132 -9.96 9.07 -21.80
CA ARG A 132 -11.18 9.90 -21.84
C ARG A 132 -11.96 9.91 -20.53
N SER A 133 -11.65 8.99 -19.63
CA SER A 133 -12.49 8.72 -18.47
C SER A 133 -11.71 8.07 -17.34
N THR A 134 -10.41 8.33 -17.25
CA THR A 134 -9.60 7.79 -16.17
C THR A 134 -8.63 8.85 -15.72
N HIS A 135 -8.86 9.35 -14.51
CA HIS A 135 -8.05 10.33 -13.83
C HIS A 135 -7.14 9.58 -12.86
N ASP A 136 -6.01 9.06 -13.36
CA ASP A 136 -5.20 8.10 -12.59
C ASP A 136 -3.71 8.16 -12.96
N ALA A 137 -2.90 7.76 -11.99
CA ALA A 137 -1.49 7.47 -12.17
C ALA A 137 -1.15 6.22 -11.36
N TRP A 138 -0.19 5.43 -11.83
CA TRP A 138 0.21 4.23 -11.08
C TRP A 138 1.64 3.80 -11.36
N ALA A 139 2.32 3.32 -10.32
CA ALA A 139 3.52 2.51 -10.49
C ALA A 139 3.15 1.09 -10.95
N SER A 140 3.78 0.66 -12.05
CA SER A 140 3.47 -0.61 -12.67
C SER A 140 4.25 -1.78 -12.09
N SER A 141 3.65 -2.96 -12.20
CA SER A 141 4.28 -4.24 -11.91
C SER A 141 4.24 -5.17 -13.12
N ALA A 142 5.26 -6.03 -13.23
CA ALA A 142 5.42 -7.04 -14.27
C ALA A 142 5.61 -8.43 -13.64
N PRO A 143 5.07 -9.49 -14.25
CA PRO A 143 5.41 -10.85 -13.86
C PRO A 143 6.88 -11.12 -14.20
N ALA A 144 7.62 -11.68 -13.24
CA ALA A 144 9.01 -12.08 -13.38
C ALA A 144 9.14 -13.60 -13.28
N CYS A 145 9.59 -14.25 -14.35
CA CYS A 145 9.80 -15.69 -14.39
C CYS A 145 11.09 -16.09 -13.68
N LEU A 146 11.01 -17.07 -12.79
CA LEU A 146 12.15 -17.60 -12.03
C LEU A 146 12.98 -18.61 -12.83
N GLY A 147 12.48 -19.13 -13.94
CA GLY A 147 13.15 -20.15 -14.75
C GLY A 147 13.10 -21.55 -14.13
N VAL A 148 12.22 -21.77 -13.14
CA VAL A 148 12.04 -23.06 -12.46
C VAL A 148 10.56 -23.31 -12.20
N PRO A 149 10.07 -24.55 -12.36
CA PRO A 149 8.68 -24.87 -12.06
C PRO A 149 8.44 -24.91 -10.55
N PHE A 150 7.17 -24.87 -10.19
CA PHE A 150 6.74 -25.15 -8.83
C PHE A 150 6.79 -26.66 -8.55
N GLY A 151 7.24 -27.04 -7.36
CA GLY A 151 7.31 -28.43 -6.92
C GLY A 151 6.12 -28.81 -6.05
N ARG A 152 6.37 -29.15 -4.79
CA ARG A 152 5.33 -29.47 -3.80
C ARG A 152 4.77 -28.21 -3.18
N GLY A 153 3.45 -28.06 -3.22
CA GLY A 153 2.71 -27.08 -2.42
C GLY A 153 1.84 -27.76 -1.36
N VAL A 154 1.58 -27.07 -0.26
CA VAL A 154 0.56 -27.49 0.70
C VAL A 154 -0.77 -26.92 0.22
N ALA A 155 -1.74 -27.78 -0.13
CA ALA A 155 -3.11 -27.32 -0.33
C ALA A 155 -3.68 -27.00 1.05
N SER A 156 -3.75 -25.73 1.42
CA SER A 156 -4.47 -25.29 2.61
C SER A 156 -5.53 -24.26 2.24
N SER A 157 -6.57 -24.18 3.08
CA SER A 157 -7.63 -23.16 3.02
C SER A 157 -7.16 -21.77 3.48
N ALA A 158 -5.85 -21.58 3.71
CA ALA A 158 -5.30 -20.30 4.13
C ALA A 158 -5.16 -19.34 2.94
N ARG A 159 -4.98 -18.05 3.24
CA ARG A 159 -4.86 -16.98 2.25
C ARG A 159 -3.75 -17.34 1.25
N PRO A 160 -4.03 -17.43 -0.07
CA PRO A 160 -3.00 -17.71 -1.05
C PRO A 160 -1.85 -16.71 -0.86
N LEU A 161 -0.63 -17.15 -1.15
CA LEU A 161 0.43 -16.23 -1.54
C LEU A 161 -0.04 -15.55 -2.84
N ALA A 162 -0.94 -14.58 -2.70
CA ALA A 162 -1.85 -14.07 -3.74
C ALA A 162 -1.14 -13.37 -4.92
N TRP A 163 0.19 -13.41 -4.92
CA TRP A 163 1.08 -12.74 -5.85
C TRP A 163 2.10 -13.69 -6.49
N ILE A 164 2.06 -14.99 -6.15
CA ILE A 164 2.71 -16.05 -6.93
C ILE A 164 1.62 -16.61 -7.84
N THR A 165 1.67 -16.24 -9.12
CA THR A 165 0.70 -16.67 -10.11
C THR A 165 1.32 -17.72 -11.03
N ASP A 166 0.50 -18.68 -11.45
CA ASP A 166 0.88 -19.71 -12.42
C ASP A 166 1.31 -19.06 -13.75
N VAL A 167 2.46 -19.46 -14.27
CA VAL A 167 2.84 -19.17 -15.66
C VAL A 167 2.50 -20.40 -16.47
N ARG A 168 1.34 -20.32 -17.10
CA ARG A 168 0.95 -21.29 -18.11
C ARG A 168 1.79 -21.08 -19.37
N PRO A 169 1.98 -22.12 -20.20
CA PRO A 169 2.77 -22.01 -21.43
C PRO A 169 2.31 -20.88 -22.38
N ASP A 170 1.04 -20.51 -22.34
CA ASP A 170 0.45 -19.40 -23.10
C ASP A 170 0.71 -18.01 -22.49
N THR A 171 1.06 -17.91 -21.20
CA THR A 171 1.46 -16.66 -20.53
C THR A 171 2.98 -16.54 -20.33
N ALA A 172 3.75 -17.60 -20.56
CA ALA A 172 5.21 -17.60 -20.53
C ALA A 172 5.93 -16.57 -21.42
N PRO A 173 5.39 -16.14 -22.59
CA PRO A 173 6.03 -15.10 -23.39
C PRO A 173 5.97 -13.70 -22.78
N THR A 174 5.10 -13.46 -21.79
CA THR A 174 4.81 -12.11 -21.26
C THR A 174 5.49 -11.80 -19.93
N CYS A 175 6.29 -12.73 -19.39
CA CYS A 175 7.07 -12.51 -18.17
C CYS A 175 8.50 -12.03 -18.47
N ALA A 176 8.98 -11.09 -17.66
CA ALA A 176 10.38 -10.70 -17.64
C ALA A 176 11.25 -11.86 -17.12
N ARG A 177 12.48 -11.96 -17.63
CA ARG A 177 13.47 -12.95 -17.19
C ARG A 177 14.71 -12.23 -16.65
N PRO A 178 14.67 -11.73 -15.41
CA PRO A 178 15.75 -10.92 -14.85
C PRO A 178 17.03 -11.70 -14.53
N GLY A 179 17.04 -13.03 -14.73
CA GLY A 179 18.21 -13.88 -14.46
C GLY A 179 18.47 -14.13 -12.97
N TRP A 180 17.42 -14.06 -12.14
CA TRP A 180 17.53 -14.31 -10.71
C TRP A 180 17.92 -15.76 -10.43
N ASP A 181 18.83 -15.96 -9.46
CA ASP A 181 19.07 -17.28 -8.89
C ASP A 181 17.86 -17.70 -8.03
N PRO A 182 17.16 -18.80 -8.35
CA PRO A 182 15.93 -19.18 -7.65
C PRO A 182 16.14 -19.48 -6.16
N ARG A 183 17.34 -19.97 -5.77
CA ARG A 183 17.67 -20.23 -4.36
C ARG A 183 17.80 -18.91 -3.60
N ALA A 184 18.51 -17.93 -4.16
CA ALA A 184 18.65 -16.61 -3.58
C ALA A 184 17.30 -15.89 -3.49
N TYR A 185 16.44 -16.02 -4.51
CA TYR A 185 15.06 -15.52 -4.45
C TYR A 185 14.26 -16.15 -3.30
N ALA A 186 14.29 -17.49 -3.16
CA ALA A 186 13.61 -18.16 -2.05
C ALA A 186 14.12 -17.67 -0.68
N SER A 187 15.44 -17.50 -0.52
CA SER A 187 16.03 -16.92 0.70
C SER A 187 15.55 -15.50 0.96
N PHE A 188 15.46 -14.65 -0.06
CA PHE A 188 14.94 -13.29 0.04
C PHE A 188 13.49 -13.27 0.52
N VAL A 189 12.61 -14.05 -0.10
CA VAL A 189 11.19 -14.13 0.31
C VAL A 189 11.04 -14.68 1.73
N ASN A 190 11.82 -15.70 2.10
CA ASN A 190 11.81 -16.25 3.45
C ASN A 190 12.23 -15.21 4.50
N ALA A 191 13.17 -14.30 4.16
CA ALA A 191 13.53 -13.21 5.06
C ALA A 191 12.34 -12.24 5.25
N ALA A 192 11.59 -11.94 4.19
CA ALA A 192 10.36 -11.14 4.30
C ALA A 192 9.29 -11.84 5.15
N PHE A 193 9.05 -13.14 4.96
CA PHE A 193 8.11 -13.91 5.79
C PHE A 193 8.51 -13.90 7.27
N LYS A 194 9.82 -13.97 7.56
CA LYS A 194 10.32 -13.90 8.94
C LYS A 194 10.01 -12.53 9.58
N GLN A 195 10.05 -11.45 8.80
CA GLN A 195 9.74 -10.09 9.31
C GLN A 195 8.26 -9.89 9.61
N THR A 196 7.36 -10.58 8.90
CA THR A 196 5.91 -10.48 9.11
C THR A 196 5.34 -11.49 10.09
N ASP A 197 6.20 -12.31 10.69
CA ASP A 197 5.82 -13.42 11.56
C ASP A 197 4.74 -14.35 10.97
N THR A 198 4.69 -14.45 9.64
CA THR A 198 3.96 -15.49 8.91
C THR A 198 4.80 -16.77 9.00
N SER A 199 4.97 -17.24 10.23
CA SER A 199 6.02 -18.17 10.65
C SER A 199 5.85 -19.59 10.11
N GLY A 200 4.69 -19.89 9.50
CA GLY A 200 4.44 -21.16 8.84
C GLY A 200 5.17 -21.28 7.50
N CYS A 201 5.16 -20.26 6.64
CA CYS A 201 5.54 -20.47 5.24
C CYS A 201 7.05 -20.35 4.97
N LYS A 202 7.59 -21.33 4.23
CA LYS A 202 8.98 -21.35 3.75
C LYS A 202 9.07 -21.83 2.32
N LEU A 203 9.89 -21.16 1.51
CA LEU A 203 10.28 -21.57 0.16
C LEU A 203 11.65 -22.24 0.17
N ALA A 204 11.82 -23.30 -0.62
CA ALA A 204 13.11 -23.96 -0.80
C ALA A 204 13.28 -24.49 -2.23
N LEU A 205 14.50 -24.40 -2.77
CA LEU A 205 14.85 -25.01 -4.05
C LEU A 205 15.24 -26.49 -3.84
N HIS A 206 14.45 -27.41 -4.38
CA HIS A 206 14.67 -28.85 -4.29
C HIS A 206 14.43 -29.52 -5.65
N GLY A 207 15.41 -30.29 -6.14
CA GLY A 207 15.31 -30.97 -7.43
C GLY A 207 15.09 -30.05 -8.64
N GLY A 208 15.59 -28.81 -8.58
CA GLY A 208 15.37 -27.79 -9.62
C GLY A 208 13.97 -27.16 -9.62
N LYS A 209 13.20 -27.33 -8.53
CA LYS A 209 11.87 -26.76 -8.34
C LYS A 209 11.80 -25.96 -7.06
N ILE A 210 10.94 -24.94 -7.01
CA ILE A 210 10.61 -24.27 -5.75
C ILE A 210 9.48 -25.05 -5.07
N ASP A 211 9.80 -25.62 -3.91
CA ASP A 211 8.83 -26.19 -2.98
C ASP A 211 8.43 -25.12 -1.97
N ALA A 212 7.18 -25.14 -1.49
CA ALA A 212 6.82 -24.45 -0.26
C ALA A 212 6.32 -25.40 0.81
N SER A 213 6.56 -25.03 2.06
CA SER A 213 6.24 -25.85 3.22
C SER A 213 5.77 -25.02 4.41
N GLY A 214 4.83 -25.60 5.18
CA GLY A 214 4.33 -25.11 6.46
C GLY A 214 2.93 -24.50 6.41
N ALA A 215 2.41 -24.09 7.58
CA ALA A 215 0.97 -23.92 7.83
C ALA A 215 0.29 -22.80 7.01
N ASP A 216 1.07 -21.84 6.51
CA ASP A 216 0.56 -20.64 5.84
C ASP A 216 0.94 -20.56 4.35
N CYS A 217 1.53 -21.62 3.79
CA CYS A 217 1.82 -21.67 2.35
C CYS A 217 0.59 -22.17 1.58
N ALA A 218 -0.41 -21.31 1.39
CA ALA A 218 -1.47 -21.64 0.44
C ALA A 218 -0.99 -21.38 -0.99
N ILE A 219 -0.92 -22.46 -1.76
CA ILE A 219 -0.53 -22.43 -3.17
C ILE A 219 -1.69 -22.96 -3.98
N ASP A 220 -2.11 -22.19 -4.98
CA ASP A 220 -3.08 -22.65 -5.96
C ASP A 220 -2.52 -23.90 -6.68
N PRO A 221 -3.24 -25.05 -6.62
CA PRO A 221 -2.82 -26.27 -7.31
C PRO A 221 -2.54 -26.09 -8.81
N ALA A 222 -3.15 -25.10 -9.47
CA ALA A 222 -2.85 -24.76 -10.86
C ALA A 222 -1.37 -24.35 -11.03
N VAL A 223 -0.83 -23.55 -10.11
CA VAL A 223 0.58 -23.10 -10.08
C VAL A 223 1.54 -24.29 -9.96
N ALA A 224 1.14 -25.34 -9.24
CA ALA A 224 1.95 -26.55 -9.05
C ALA A 224 2.14 -27.39 -10.33
N SER A 225 1.39 -27.09 -11.40
CA SER A 225 1.45 -27.80 -12.67
C SER A 225 2.23 -27.08 -13.78
N GLY A 226 2.65 -25.83 -13.52
CA GLY A 226 3.35 -24.98 -14.49
C GLY A 226 4.77 -25.42 -14.83
N THR A 227 5.29 -24.90 -15.94
CA THR A 227 6.69 -25.12 -16.38
C THR A 227 7.67 -24.08 -15.82
N ASP A 228 7.14 -22.97 -15.31
CA ASP A 228 7.87 -21.87 -14.68
C ASP A 228 6.96 -21.21 -13.63
N ILE A 229 7.55 -20.43 -12.73
CA ILE A 229 6.83 -19.63 -11.74
C ILE A 229 7.03 -18.16 -12.10
N ALA A 230 5.93 -17.39 -12.16
CA ALA A 230 6.02 -15.93 -12.13
C ALA A 230 5.68 -15.40 -10.76
N VAL A 231 6.44 -14.40 -10.38
CA VAL A 231 6.18 -13.59 -9.20
C VAL A 231 6.01 -12.14 -9.63
N MET A 232 5.16 -11.40 -8.94
CA MET A 232 5.00 -9.98 -9.23
C MET A 232 6.23 -9.20 -8.76
N ALA A 233 6.80 -8.44 -9.70
CA ALA A 233 7.93 -7.54 -9.49
C ALA A 233 7.54 -6.14 -9.98
N MET A 234 8.22 -5.11 -9.50
CA MET A 234 8.03 -3.75 -10.02
C MET A 234 8.65 -3.65 -11.41
N SER A 235 7.92 -3.05 -12.35
CA SER A 235 8.48 -2.61 -13.63
C SER A 235 8.93 -1.15 -13.50
N PRO A 236 9.84 -0.65 -14.36
CA PRO A 236 10.29 0.74 -14.27
C PRO A 236 9.21 1.75 -14.66
N TYR A 237 8.02 1.34 -15.09
CA TYR A 237 7.05 2.24 -15.70
C TYR A 237 6.15 2.88 -14.65
N VAL A 238 6.05 4.21 -14.69
CA VAL A 238 5.05 5.00 -13.97
C VAL A 238 4.11 5.58 -15.00
N HIS A 239 2.84 5.18 -14.94
CA HIS A 239 1.84 5.61 -15.91
C HIS A 239 1.07 6.82 -15.42
N PHE A 240 0.71 7.70 -16.35
CA PHE A 240 -0.13 8.86 -16.13
C PHE A 240 -1.16 8.94 -17.25
N THR A 241 -2.38 9.33 -16.95
CA THR A 241 -3.40 9.57 -17.97
C THR A 241 -3.44 11.04 -18.41
N THR A 242 -3.84 11.28 -19.66
CA THR A 242 -4.03 12.65 -20.18
C THR A 242 -5.10 13.43 -19.40
N ASP A 243 -6.14 12.77 -18.89
CA ASP A 243 -7.19 13.40 -18.09
C ASP A 243 -6.64 13.93 -16.75
N LEU A 244 -5.85 13.11 -16.04
CA LEU A 244 -5.16 13.54 -14.82
C LEU A 244 -4.31 14.78 -15.08
N ILE A 245 -3.53 14.75 -16.16
CA ILE A 245 -2.63 15.85 -16.53
C ILE A 245 -3.42 17.13 -16.88
N ALA A 246 -4.50 17.00 -17.65
CA ALA A 246 -5.30 18.14 -18.08
C ALA A 246 -5.94 18.88 -16.89
N ASP A 247 -6.40 18.13 -15.89
CA ASP A 247 -7.19 18.65 -14.78
C ASP A 247 -6.36 19.00 -13.54
N SER A 248 -5.10 18.59 -13.46
CA SER A 248 -4.24 18.82 -12.29
C SER A 248 -3.36 20.06 -12.42
N SER A 249 -3.09 20.73 -11.29
CA SER A 249 -1.96 21.67 -11.24
C SER A 249 -0.62 20.92 -11.37
N GLU A 250 0.47 21.61 -11.71
CA GLU A 250 1.78 20.96 -11.78
C GLU A 250 2.18 20.41 -10.41
N THR A 251 1.89 21.15 -9.33
CA THR A 251 2.14 20.71 -7.97
C THR A 251 1.39 19.42 -7.66
N ASP A 252 0.10 19.33 -7.97
CA ASP A 252 -0.70 18.12 -7.71
C ASP A 252 -0.20 16.92 -8.49
N LEU A 253 0.22 17.13 -9.73
CA LEU A 253 0.80 16.07 -10.53
C LEU A 253 2.17 15.63 -9.99
N VAL A 254 3.00 16.55 -9.49
CA VAL A 254 4.26 16.21 -8.83
C VAL A 254 3.99 15.41 -7.55
N MET A 255 3.05 15.83 -6.72
CA MET A 255 2.68 15.09 -5.50
C MET A 255 2.18 13.67 -5.82
N THR A 256 1.39 13.54 -6.89
CA THR A 256 0.97 12.24 -7.41
C THR A 256 2.17 11.43 -7.90
N ALA A 257 3.11 12.02 -8.63
CA ALA A 257 4.31 11.33 -9.10
C ALA A 257 5.21 10.85 -7.95
N VAL A 258 5.38 11.65 -6.89
CA VAL A 258 6.15 11.23 -5.70
C VAL A 258 5.43 10.09 -4.97
N HIS A 259 4.11 10.15 -4.85
CA HIS A 259 3.28 9.05 -4.30
C HIS A 259 3.49 7.74 -5.06
N GLU A 260 3.38 7.78 -6.39
CA GLU A 260 3.60 6.60 -7.23
C GLU A 260 5.03 6.09 -7.15
N LEU A 261 6.02 6.98 -7.05
CA LEU A 261 7.39 6.57 -6.79
C LEU A 261 7.57 5.92 -5.42
N GLY A 262 6.75 6.25 -4.43
CA GLY A 262 6.65 5.51 -3.17
C GLY A 262 6.24 4.06 -3.41
N HIS A 263 5.19 3.82 -4.20
CA HIS A 263 4.82 2.45 -4.61
C HIS A 263 5.91 1.73 -5.38
N TYR A 264 6.61 2.45 -6.26
CA TYR A 264 7.75 1.92 -7.01
C TYR A 264 8.88 1.49 -6.08
N TYR A 265 9.52 2.44 -5.39
CA TYR A 265 10.76 2.20 -4.61
C TYR A 265 10.56 1.31 -3.38
N LEU A 266 9.36 1.29 -2.80
CA LEU A 266 9.03 0.41 -1.68
C LEU A 266 8.56 -0.98 -2.14
N GLY A 267 8.51 -1.24 -3.45
CA GLY A 267 8.19 -2.54 -4.00
C GLY A 267 6.76 -3.00 -3.67
N HIS A 268 5.80 -2.08 -3.56
CA HIS A 268 4.47 -2.36 -2.99
C HIS A 268 3.63 -3.39 -3.74
N ARG A 269 3.96 -3.71 -5.00
CA ARG A 269 3.33 -4.79 -5.77
C ARG A 269 4.09 -6.12 -5.71
N THR A 270 5.14 -6.21 -4.91
CA THR A 270 5.90 -7.44 -4.67
C THR A 270 5.49 -8.06 -3.34
N VAL A 271 5.65 -9.37 -3.19
CA VAL A 271 5.38 -10.07 -1.92
C VAL A 271 6.13 -9.43 -0.76
N ALA A 272 7.43 -9.18 -0.94
CA ALA A 272 8.27 -8.61 0.11
C ALA A 272 7.86 -7.18 0.48
N GLY A 273 7.61 -6.31 -0.50
CA GLY A 273 7.21 -4.93 -0.24
C GLY A 273 5.84 -4.83 0.43
N THR A 274 4.84 -5.59 -0.03
CA THR A 274 3.52 -5.61 0.62
C THR A 274 3.62 -6.06 2.08
N LEU A 275 4.38 -7.12 2.36
CA LEU A 275 4.58 -7.67 3.70
C LEU A 275 5.27 -6.68 4.63
N LYS A 276 6.27 -5.94 4.13
CA LYS A 276 6.98 -4.92 4.91
C LYS A 276 6.10 -3.73 5.27
N SER A 277 5.29 -3.27 4.32
CA SER A 277 4.49 -2.04 4.44
C SER A 277 3.08 -2.27 4.99
N THR A 278 2.74 -3.48 5.42
CA THR A 278 1.40 -3.78 5.95
C THR A 278 1.48 -4.34 7.36
N PHE A 279 1.06 -3.58 8.36
CA PHE A 279 1.11 -4.02 9.76
C PHE A 279 0.16 -3.23 10.66
N TRP A 280 -0.23 -3.83 11.80
CA TRP A 280 -1.00 -3.15 12.82
C TRP A 280 -0.12 -2.35 13.78
N PHE A 281 -0.61 -1.23 14.28
CA PHE A 281 0.06 -0.45 15.31
C PHE A 281 -0.92 0.05 16.36
N LEU A 282 -0.43 0.31 17.58
CA LEU A 282 -1.22 0.90 18.64
C LEU A 282 -0.98 2.40 18.68
N ARG A 283 -2.04 3.17 18.92
CA ARG A 283 -1.99 4.65 18.93
C ARG A 283 -1.93 5.24 20.35
N THR A 284 -1.49 4.45 21.33
CA THR A 284 -1.35 4.90 22.71
C THR A 284 -0.18 5.87 22.81
N ASP A 285 -0.49 7.16 22.81
CA ASP A 285 0.35 8.30 23.24
C ASP A 285 1.54 8.66 22.35
N THR A 286 1.37 9.73 21.56
CA THR A 286 2.41 10.57 20.89
C THR A 286 3.42 9.90 19.95
N GLN A 287 3.53 8.59 19.90
CA GLN A 287 4.58 7.91 19.14
C GLN A 287 3.99 6.84 18.24
N ARG A 288 3.80 7.21 16.97
CA ARG A 288 3.93 6.26 15.83
C ARG A 288 5.25 5.47 15.93
N GLU A 289 6.24 6.05 16.61
CA GLU A 289 7.59 5.53 16.81
C GLU A 289 7.67 4.27 17.71
N ALA A 290 6.69 4.04 18.60
CA ALA A 290 6.77 3.02 19.66
C ALA A 290 6.58 1.56 19.19
N GLY A 291 6.56 1.31 17.88
CA GLY A 291 6.74 -0.02 17.32
C GLY A 291 5.46 -0.70 16.84
N ARG A 292 5.66 -1.69 15.96
CA ARG A 292 4.64 -2.65 15.57
C ARG A 292 3.96 -3.20 16.83
N ALA A 293 2.66 -3.52 16.75
CA ALA A 293 2.03 -4.30 17.80
C ALA A 293 2.88 -5.55 18.11
N THR A 294 2.90 -6.02 19.36
CA THR A 294 3.64 -7.23 19.73
C THR A 294 3.26 -8.39 18.83
N LYS A 295 4.16 -9.35 18.67
CA LYS A 295 3.96 -10.55 17.84
C LYS A 295 2.59 -11.20 18.05
N GLU A 296 2.25 -11.49 19.30
CA GLU A 296 0.96 -12.08 19.69
C GLU A 296 -0.21 -11.19 19.26
N LYS A 297 -0.10 -9.88 19.49
CA LYS A 297 -1.14 -8.91 19.15
C LYS A 297 -1.29 -8.73 17.64
N GLN A 298 -0.22 -8.75 16.85
CA GLN A 298 -0.29 -8.74 15.38
C GLN A 298 -1.06 -9.94 14.85
N ALA A 299 -0.78 -11.14 15.37
CA ALA A 299 -1.47 -12.35 14.95
C ALA A 299 -2.97 -12.26 15.28
N THR A 300 -3.33 -11.80 16.48
CA THR A 300 -4.72 -11.58 16.88
C THR A 300 -5.43 -10.56 15.98
N LEU A 301 -4.80 -9.40 15.75
CA LEU A 301 -5.37 -8.32 14.93
C LEU A 301 -5.50 -8.76 13.47
N SER A 302 -4.52 -9.48 12.93
CA SER A 302 -4.54 -9.98 11.55
C SER A 302 -5.57 -11.08 11.33
N ALA A 303 -5.75 -11.98 12.29
CA ALA A 303 -6.79 -13.01 12.24
C ALA A 303 -8.19 -12.38 12.27
N ALA A 304 -8.43 -11.44 13.18
CA ALA A 304 -9.70 -10.72 13.28
C ALA A 304 -9.97 -9.83 12.05
N TYR A 305 -8.94 -9.25 11.43
CA TYR A 305 -9.04 -8.58 10.13
C TYR A 305 -9.41 -9.56 9.02
N ALA A 306 -8.79 -10.73 8.98
CA ALA A 306 -9.07 -11.73 7.96
C ALA A 306 -10.51 -12.23 8.00
N GLU A 307 -11.04 -12.41 9.20
CA GLU A 307 -12.44 -12.70 9.44
C GLU A 307 -13.35 -11.53 9.02
N ALA A 308 -12.97 -10.28 9.30
CA ALA A 308 -13.76 -9.11 8.94
C ALA A 308 -13.87 -8.88 7.42
N VAL A 309 -12.79 -9.14 6.67
CA VAL A 309 -12.73 -8.86 5.21
C VAL A 309 -13.29 -10.01 4.36
N SER A 310 -13.31 -11.26 4.85
CA SER A 310 -13.80 -12.40 4.05
C SER A 310 -15.32 -12.39 3.81
N GLY A 311 -16.08 -11.48 4.42
CA GLY A 311 -17.52 -11.31 4.19
C GLY A 311 -18.40 -12.45 4.69
N ASP A 312 -17.81 -13.54 5.20
CA ASP A 312 -18.51 -14.73 5.69
C ASP A 312 -18.89 -14.62 7.18
N SER A 313 -18.57 -13.49 7.83
CA SER A 313 -18.70 -13.34 9.28
C SER A 313 -19.81 -12.35 9.67
N GLN A 314 -20.93 -12.89 10.12
CA GLN A 314 -21.74 -12.27 11.18
C GLN A 314 -20.96 -12.19 12.52
N GLY A 315 -19.67 -12.55 12.54
CA GLY A 315 -18.83 -12.75 13.72
C GLY A 315 -17.51 -12.01 13.75
N ALA A 316 -17.18 -11.14 12.77
CA ALA A 316 -16.00 -10.27 12.88
C ALA A 316 -15.99 -9.65 14.27
N ALA A 317 -14.94 -9.87 15.07
CA ALA A 317 -14.89 -9.42 16.47
C ALA A 317 -15.31 -7.95 16.53
N PRO A 318 -16.55 -7.63 16.96
CA PRO A 318 -17.06 -6.26 16.91
C PRO A 318 -16.17 -5.33 17.72
N GLU A 319 -15.45 -5.89 18.68
CA GLU A 319 -14.41 -5.29 19.48
C GLU A 319 -13.19 -4.81 18.68
N LEU A 320 -12.70 -5.55 17.67
CA LEU A 320 -11.59 -5.07 16.81
C LEU A 320 -12.06 -3.87 15.99
N VAL A 321 -13.21 -4.00 15.32
CA VAL A 321 -13.78 -2.92 14.51
C VAL A 321 -14.09 -1.71 15.40
N ALA A 322 -14.61 -1.93 16.62
CA ALA A 322 -14.84 -0.87 17.60
C ALA A 322 -13.53 -0.25 18.10
N ALA A 323 -12.48 -1.03 18.39
CA ALA A 323 -11.18 -0.51 18.85
C ALA A 323 -10.43 0.25 17.74
N ALA A 324 -10.50 -0.24 16.50
CA ALA A 324 -9.99 0.46 15.32
C ALA A 324 -10.78 1.77 15.07
N ARG A 325 -12.12 1.74 15.19
CA ARG A 325 -12.97 2.94 15.10
C ARG A 325 -12.74 3.92 16.26
N ALA A 326 -12.45 3.41 17.46
CA ALA A 326 -12.06 4.18 18.63
C ALA A 326 -10.59 4.65 18.56
N ASN A 327 -9.89 4.37 17.46
CA ASN A 327 -8.51 4.79 17.20
C ASN A 327 -7.48 4.30 18.21
N GLN A 328 -7.73 3.20 18.91
CA GLN A 328 -6.71 2.56 19.75
C GLN A 328 -5.77 1.67 18.95
N VAL A 329 -6.19 1.29 17.75
CA VAL A 329 -5.47 0.44 16.80
C VAL A 329 -5.52 1.12 15.42
N GLY A 330 -4.36 1.31 14.80
CA GLY A 330 -4.23 1.72 13.41
C GLY A 330 -3.72 0.57 12.54
N TYR A 331 -3.98 0.66 11.24
CA TYR A 331 -3.42 -0.24 10.25
C TYR A 331 -2.56 0.59 9.29
N TYR A 332 -1.30 0.17 9.12
CA TYR A 332 -0.38 0.76 8.18
C TYR A 332 -0.47 -0.03 6.88
N THR A 333 -0.60 0.64 5.75
CA THR A 333 -0.77 0.02 4.42
C THR A 333 0.30 0.51 3.46
N ILE A 334 0.41 -0.18 2.32
CA ILE A 334 1.22 0.28 1.19
C ILE A 334 0.88 1.71 0.74
N GLU A 335 -0.38 2.12 0.87
CA GLU A 335 -0.83 3.46 0.51
C GLU A 335 -0.33 4.51 1.49
N GLN A 336 -0.42 4.21 2.79
CA GLN A 336 0.16 5.07 3.83
C GLN A 336 1.69 5.19 3.69
N ALA A 337 2.37 4.08 3.37
CA ALA A 337 3.81 4.08 3.15
C ALA A 337 4.22 4.94 1.95
N ALA A 338 3.42 4.95 0.89
CA ALA A 338 3.62 5.83 -0.26
C ALA A 338 3.35 7.31 0.08
N ASP A 339 2.42 7.61 0.98
CA ASP A 339 2.21 8.97 1.48
C ASP A 339 3.35 9.48 2.35
N ASP A 340 3.85 8.66 3.27
CA ASP A 340 5.00 9.02 4.12
C ASP A 340 6.25 9.24 3.23
N PHE A 341 6.43 8.39 2.20
CA PHE A 341 7.44 8.60 1.16
C PHE A 341 7.25 9.95 0.45
N LYS A 342 5.99 10.28 0.09
CA LYS A 342 5.65 11.57 -0.53
C LYS A 342 6.05 12.74 0.36
N MET A 343 5.71 12.73 1.65
CA MET A 343 6.09 13.81 2.57
C MET A 343 7.61 14.02 2.58
N LYS A 344 8.37 12.95 2.79
CA LYS A 344 9.84 13.01 2.83
C LYS A 344 10.45 13.58 1.55
N TYR A 345 10.04 13.11 0.38
CA TYR A 345 10.71 13.49 -0.86
C TYR A 345 10.15 14.76 -1.51
N ALA A 346 8.87 15.09 -1.29
CA ALA A 346 8.32 16.38 -1.72
C ALA A 346 8.94 17.54 -0.94
N THR A 347 9.12 17.41 0.38
CA THR A 347 9.81 18.45 1.17
C THR A 347 11.24 18.65 0.71
N ARG A 348 11.98 17.57 0.44
CA ARG A 348 13.34 17.66 -0.12
C ARG A 348 13.42 18.22 -1.54
N LEU A 349 12.35 18.09 -2.33
CA LEU A 349 12.22 18.78 -3.62
C LEU A 349 11.96 20.28 -3.47
N GLY A 350 11.69 20.77 -2.26
CA GLY A 350 11.48 22.18 -1.97
C GLY A 350 10.03 22.61 -1.85
N PHE A 351 9.09 21.67 -1.73
CA PHE A 351 7.70 21.97 -1.40
C PHE A 351 7.52 22.09 0.12
N ALA A 352 6.77 23.08 0.57
CA ALA A 352 6.43 23.20 1.98
C ALA A 352 5.33 22.19 2.39
N GLU A 353 5.24 21.88 3.69
CA GLU A 353 4.25 20.92 4.20
C GLU A 353 2.80 21.34 3.90
N ASP A 354 2.51 22.64 3.97
CA ASP A 354 1.19 23.20 3.67
C ASP A 354 0.84 23.05 2.18
N GLU A 355 1.81 23.14 1.26
CA GLU A 355 1.61 22.84 -0.16
C GLU A 355 1.27 21.36 -0.38
N ILE A 356 1.94 20.45 0.34
CA ILE A 356 1.67 19.00 0.27
C ILE A 356 0.27 18.70 0.79
N PHE A 357 -0.13 19.28 1.93
CA PHE A 357 -1.48 19.10 2.48
C PHE A 357 -2.55 19.74 1.60
N ALA A 358 -2.28 20.92 1.03
CA ALA A 358 -3.19 21.58 0.11
C ALA A 358 -3.43 20.73 -1.15
N SER A 359 -2.38 20.11 -1.68
CA SER A 359 -2.49 19.20 -2.82
C SER A 359 -3.33 17.96 -2.49
N TRP A 360 -3.15 17.38 -1.31
CA TRP A 360 -4.00 16.28 -0.84
C TRP A 360 -5.47 16.68 -0.70
N LEU A 361 -5.73 17.86 -0.13
CA LEU A 361 -7.08 18.40 0.00
C LEU A 361 -7.71 18.73 -1.37
N ALA A 362 -6.93 19.17 -2.35
CA ALA A 362 -7.40 19.38 -3.72
C ALA A 362 -7.82 18.07 -4.37
N ARG A 363 -7.04 16.99 -4.18
CA ARG A 363 -7.44 15.65 -4.63
C ARG A 363 -8.72 15.18 -3.94
N MET A 364 -8.80 15.31 -2.62
CA MET A 364 -10.03 14.99 -1.88
C MET A 364 -11.24 15.77 -2.39
N GLN A 365 -11.07 17.05 -2.73
CA GLN A 365 -12.15 17.88 -3.26
C GLN A 365 -12.58 17.40 -4.65
N SER A 366 -11.64 17.00 -5.51
CA SER A 366 -11.95 16.39 -6.80
C SER A 366 -12.76 15.10 -6.64
N ASP A 367 -12.42 14.26 -5.68
CA ASP A 367 -13.17 13.04 -5.37
C ASP A 367 -14.58 13.38 -4.83
N ASP A 368 -14.69 14.34 -3.91
CA ASP A 368 -15.98 14.85 -3.39
C ASP A 368 -16.87 15.36 -4.55
N ASP A 369 -16.32 16.14 -5.47
CA ASP A 369 -17.03 16.73 -6.61
C ASP A 369 -17.50 15.64 -7.58
N TYR A 370 -16.64 14.66 -7.87
CA TYR A 370 -17.01 13.52 -8.71
C TYR A 370 -18.16 12.71 -8.11
N TRP A 371 -18.04 12.30 -6.84
CA TRP A 371 -19.06 11.47 -6.20
C TRP A 371 -20.36 12.23 -5.95
N SER A 372 -20.30 13.51 -5.56
CA SER A 372 -21.50 14.33 -5.41
C SER A 372 -22.20 14.63 -6.74
N SER A 373 -21.50 14.59 -7.88
CA SER A 373 -22.11 14.71 -9.21
C SER A 373 -22.81 13.42 -9.69
N THR A 374 -22.43 12.26 -9.15
CA THR A 374 -22.93 10.94 -9.56
C THR A 374 -23.98 10.35 -8.60
N MET A 375 -24.15 10.95 -7.41
CA MET A 375 -25.06 10.51 -6.36
C MET A 375 -26.03 11.62 -5.95
N THR A 376 -27.16 11.27 -5.31
CA THR A 376 -27.96 12.30 -4.63
C THR A 376 -27.22 12.80 -3.39
N PRO A 377 -27.47 14.03 -2.90
CA PRO A 377 -26.84 14.53 -1.68
C PRO A 377 -27.00 13.59 -0.48
N GLU A 378 -28.16 12.92 -0.34
CA GLU A 378 -28.42 11.98 0.75
C GLU A 378 -27.62 10.68 0.60
N ALA A 379 -27.45 10.19 -0.63
CA ALA A 379 -26.63 9.01 -0.91
C ALA A 379 -25.15 9.28 -0.67
N PHE A 380 -24.66 10.44 -1.13
CA PHE A 380 -23.29 10.90 -0.87
C PHE A 380 -23.00 11.04 0.64
N ALA A 381 -23.89 11.72 1.37
CA ALA A 381 -23.75 11.88 2.82
C ALA A 381 -23.76 10.54 3.57
N ARG A 382 -24.60 9.58 3.12
CA ARG A 382 -24.66 8.24 3.69
C ARG A 382 -23.37 7.45 3.41
N ASP A 383 -22.84 7.50 2.20
CA ASP A 383 -21.59 6.80 1.85
C ASP A 383 -20.42 7.24 2.75
N TYR A 384 -20.26 8.56 2.96
CA TYR A 384 -19.23 9.08 3.87
C TYR A 384 -19.49 8.66 5.33
N ALA A 385 -20.75 8.67 5.78
CA ALA A 385 -21.10 8.22 7.12
C ALA A 385 -20.83 6.73 7.34
N ASP A 386 -21.15 5.88 6.36
CA ASP A 386 -20.96 4.43 6.41
C ASP A 386 -19.47 4.05 6.40
N ARG A 387 -18.66 4.77 5.61
CA ARG A 387 -17.20 4.64 5.61
C ARG A 387 -16.55 5.29 6.82
N GLY A 388 -17.23 6.23 7.47
CA GLY A 388 -16.63 7.08 8.51
C GLY A 388 -15.59 8.07 7.97
N ASP A 389 -15.62 8.38 6.67
CA ASP A 389 -14.72 9.36 6.04
C ASP A 389 -15.25 10.78 6.25
N ARG A 390 -14.47 11.78 5.84
CA ARG A 390 -14.79 13.20 5.87
C ARG A 390 -14.61 13.81 4.50
N THR A 391 -15.51 14.71 4.14
CA THR A 391 -15.34 15.57 2.96
C THR A 391 -14.03 16.35 3.05
N ALA A 392 -13.47 16.77 1.92
CA ALA A 392 -12.29 17.63 1.86
C ALA A 392 -12.48 18.88 2.74
N ARG A 393 -13.66 19.49 2.70
CA ARG A 393 -14.02 20.65 3.52
C ARG A 393 -13.95 20.35 5.01
N ASP A 394 -14.52 19.24 5.47
CA ASP A 394 -14.52 18.91 6.90
C ASP A 394 -13.15 18.44 7.37
N CYS A 395 -12.41 17.71 6.53
CA CYS A 395 -11.04 17.32 6.83
C CYS A 395 -10.11 18.54 6.92
N LYS A 396 -10.28 19.53 6.03
CA LYS A 396 -9.54 20.80 6.11
C LYS A 396 -9.76 21.51 7.44
N LYS A 397 -11.00 21.57 7.95
CA LYS A 397 -11.26 22.17 9.27
C LYS A 397 -10.52 21.44 10.39
N LEU A 398 -10.41 20.11 10.30
CA LEU A 398 -9.65 19.32 11.26
C LEU A 398 -8.15 19.62 11.14
N LEU A 399 -7.60 19.64 9.92
CA LEU A 399 -6.20 20.00 9.67
C LEU A 399 -5.87 21.41 10.19
N ASP A 400 -6.70 22.40 9.88
CA ASP A 400 -6.53 23.79 10.33
C ASP A 400 -6.55 23.90 11.88
N ALA A 401 -7.24 22.98 12.55
CA ALA A 401 -7.29 22.86 14.01
C ALA A 401 -6.19 21.95 14.59
N GLY A 402 -5.20 21.53 13.80
CA GLY A 402 -4.15 20.60 14.22
C GLY A 402 -4.68 19.22 14.61
N PHE A 403 -5.76 18.79 13.95
CA PHE A 403 -6.55 17.60 14.29
C PHE A 403 -6.90 17.51 15.78
N ALA A 404 -7.26 18.65 16.37
CA ALA A 404 -7.72 18.74 17.74
C ALA A 404 -9.06 19.48 17.83
N LYS A 405 -9.77 19.27 18.95
CA LYS A 405 -10.98 20.00 19.31
C LYS A 405 -10.76 20.74 20.62
N THR A 406 -11.23 21.98 20.69
CA THR A 406 -11.20 22.78 21.92
C THR A 406 -12.47 22.52 22.74
N GLY A 407 -12.31 22.04 23.96
CA GLY A 407 -13.40 21.84 24.91
C GLY A 407 -13.99 23.14 25.46
N PRO A 408 -15.12 23.09 26.19
CA PRO A 408 -15.73 24.27 26.82
C PRO A 408 -14.82 25.01 27.82
N ASP A 409 -13.83 24.31 28.36
CA ASP A 409 -12.79 24.79 29.27
C ASP A 409 -11.55 25.36 28.56
N GLY A 410 -11.52 25.29 27.21
CA GLY A 410 -10.36 25.68 26.42
C GLY A 410 -9.32 24.58 26.23
N GLU A 411 -9.54 23.36 26.77
CA GLU A 411 -8.59 22.26 26.62
C GLU A 411 -8.59 21.73 25.17
N SER A 412 -7.40 21.61 24.57
CA SER A 412 -7.24 20.99 23.26
C SER A 412 -7.12 19.48 23.40
N THR A 413 -8.04 18.74 22.80
CA THR A 413 -8.02 17.26 22.81
C THR A 413 -7.91 16.74 21.38
N PRO A 414 -7.05 15.74 21.09
CA PRO A 414 -6.95 15.17 19.75
C PRO A 414 -8.29 14.63 19.25
N VAL A 415 -8.57 14.81 17.95
CA VAL A 415 -9.75 14.23 17.31
C VAL A 415 -9.49 12.82 16.80
N THR A 416 -10.50 11.99 16.93
CA THR A 416 -10.51 10.64 16.34
C THR A 416 -10.87 10.75 14.86
N VAL A 417 -9.90 10.51 13.98
CA VAL A 417 -10.12 10.34 12.53
C VAL A 417 -10.22 8.85 12.22
N ALA A 418 -11.37 8.40 11.69
CA ALA A 418 -11.61 6.98 11.47
C ALA A 418 -10.87 6.47 10.23
N MET A 419 -10.24 5.31 10.36
CA MET A 419 -9.46 4.66 9.31
C MET A 419 -10.27 4.26 8.08
N GLY A 420 -11.55 3.96 8.26
CA GLY A 420 -12.42 3.49 7.19
C GLY A 420 -12.68 1.99 7.19
N PRO A 421 -13.35 1.49 6.14
CA PRO A 421 -13.58 0.06 5.96
C PRO A 421 -12.25 -0.69 5.83
N LEU A 422 -12.11 -1.77 6.60
CA LEU A 422 -10.92 -2.65 6.56
C LEU A 422 -10.69 -3.34 5.21
N SER A 423 -11.77 -3.50 4.44
CA SER A 423 -11.73 -4.05 3.08
C SER A 423 -11.12 -3.10 2.06
N ASP A 424 -11.03 -1.80 2.38
CA ASP A 424 -10.41 -0.80 1.51
C ASP A 424 -8.95 -0.61 1.89
N LEU A 425 -8.05 -1.08 1.02
CA LEU A 425 -6.61 -0.96 1.21
C LEU A 425 -6.10 0.48 1.14
N HIS A 426 -6.91 1.39 0.59
CA HIS A 426 -6.58 2.81 0.52
C HIS A 426 -6.99 3.58 1.76
N HIS A 427 -7.74 2.97 2.70
CA HIS A 427 -8.31 3.67 3.85
C HIS A 427 -9.09 4.95 3.46
N ASN A 428 -9.65 5.62 4.47
CA ASN A 428 -10.30 6.91 4.29
C ASN A 428 -9.28 8.00 3.96
N SER A 429 -9.62 8.90 3.04
CA SER A 429 -8.71 9.94 2.56
C SER A 429 -8.35 10.94 3.68
N CYS A 430 -9.29 11.25 4.58
CA CYS A 430 -8.99 12.12 5.71
C CYS A 430 -8.09 11.44 6.76
N TYR A 431 -8.18 10.12 6.92
CA TYR A 431 -7.29 9.36 7.80
C TYR A 431 -5.85 9.35 7.30
N ARG A 432 -5.66 9.22 5.98
CA ARG A 432 -4.34 9.32 5.36
C ARG A 432 -3.76 10.71 5.49
N LEU A 433 -4.56 11.77 5.28
CA LEU A 433 -4.11 13.15 5.56
C LEU A 433 -3.72 13.36 7.02
N TYR A 434 -4.53 12.84 7.95
CA TYR A 434 -4.22 12.90 9.38
C TYR A 434 -2.87 12.24 9.68
N ASN A 435 -2.67 11.04 9.16
CA ASN A 435 -1.43 10.31 9.35
C ASN A 435 -0.22 11.03 8.73
N LEU A 436 -0.40 11.62 7.55
CA LEU A 436 0.60 12.42 6.87
C LEU A 436 0.97 13.68 7.67
N TRP A 437 -0.03 14.31 8.30
CA TRP A 437 0.18 15.43 9.22
C TRP A 437 0.97 14.99 10.46
N VAL A 438 0.59 13.87 11.08
CA VAL A 438 1.34 13.30 12.22
C VAL A 438 2.80 13.01 11.83
N ASP A 439 3.02 12.42 10.64
CA ASP A 439 4.34 12.12 10.10
C ASP A 439 5.21 13.38 9.99
N ALA A 440 4.66 14.46 9.42
CA ALA A 440 5.34 15.76 9.35
C ALA A 440 5.68 16.33 10.73
N GLN A 441 4.74 16.24 11.70
CA GLN A 441 4.98 16.73 13.06
C GLN A 441 6.07 15.95 13.80
N ILE A 442 6.24 14.66 13.51
CA ILE A 442 7.26 13.80 14.14
C ILE A 442 8.63 14.06 13.52
N HIS A 443 8.69 14.12 12.19
CA HIS A 443 9.97 14.12 11.47
C HIS A 443 10.55 15.51 11.21
N HIS A 444 9.74 16.58 11.33
CA HIS A 444 10.17 17.96 11.12
C HIS A 444 11.00 18.12 9.83
N TYR A 445 10.42 17.70 8.70
CA TYR A 445 11.15 17.60 7.44
C TYR A 445 11.78 18.93 7.01
N ALA A 446 13.06 18.88 6.66
CA ALA A 446 13.75 20.05 6.12
C ALA A 446 13.33 20.30 4.66
N VAL A 447 12.77 21.47 4.39
CA VAL A 447 12.40 21.88 3.04
C VAL A 447 13.66 22.19 2.23
N GLY A 448 13.79 21.53 1.07
CA GLY A 448 14.87 21.73 0.11
C GLY A 448 14.76 23.05 -0.64
N ALA A 449 15.70 23.31 -1.55
CA ALA A 449 15.60 24.46 -2.44
C ALA A 449 14.46 24.23 -3.45
N PRO A 450 13.60 25.24 -3.73
CA PRO A 450 12.57 25.13 -4.74
C PRO A 450 13.17 24.75 -6.09
N PRO A 451 12.51 23.87 -6.85
CA PRO A 451 13.06 23.37 -8.09
C PRO A 451 12.98 24.45 -9.17
N ALA A 452 13.96 24.48 -10.08
CA ALA A 452 13.92 25.40 -11.21
C ALA A 452 12.66 25.17 -12.06
N SER A 453 12.00 26.27 -12.44
CA SER A 453 10.87 26.25 -13.35
C SER A 453 11.27 25.59 -14.67
N LEU A 454 10.34 24.80 -15.22
CA LEU A 454 10.56 24.02 -16.42
C LEU A 454 9.74 24.61 -17.59
N THR A 455 10.26 24.51 -18.82
CA THR A 455 9.57 24.92 -20.06
C THR A 455 9.10 23.72 -20.88
N PRO A 456 7.96 23.78 -21.60
CA PRO A 456 7.00 24.90 -21.69
C PRO A 456 6.20 25.12 -20.39
N SER A 457 5.32 26.13 -20.31
CA SER A 457 4.51 26.35 -19.10
C SER A 457 3.57 25.17 -18.85
N TRP A 458 3.21 24.94 -17.58
CA TRP A 458 2.25 23.89 -17.23
C TRP A 458 0.90 24.06 -17.93
N SER A 459 0.38 25.28 -18.00
CA SER A 459 -0.87 25.59 -18.71
C SER A 459 -0.85 25.19 -20.20
N SER A 460 0.31 25.31 -20.86
CA SER A 460 0.49 24.85 -22.24
C SER A 460 0.45 23.33 -22.33
N LEU A 461 1.01 22.63 -21.33
CA LEU A 461 0.98 21.17 -21.26
C LEU A 461 -0.42 20.64 -20.93
N GLN A 462 -1.16 21.27 -20.02
CA GLN A 462 -2.56 20.94 -19.75
C GLN A 462 -3.41 21.06 -21.03
N SER A 463 -3.23 22.16 -21.78
CA SER A 463 -3.94 22.36 -23.05
C SER A 463 -3.58 21.30 -24.09
N HIS A 464 -2.30 20.91 -24.16
CA HIS A 464 -1.84 19.82 -25.03
C HIS A 464 -2.45 18.48 -24.62
N ALA A 465 -2.44 18.14 -23.32
CA ALA A 465 -3.05 16.92 -22.79
C ALA A 465 -4.56 16.84 -23.10
N ALA A 466 -5.29 17.95 -22.89
CA ALA A 466 -6.71 18.04 -23.23
C ALA A 466 -6.98 17.82 -24.73
N SER A 467 -6.04 18.22 -25.60
CA SER A 467 -6.16 18.00 -27.05
C SER A 467 -5.86 16.55 -27.49
N LEU A 468 -5.20 15.76 -26.64
CA LEU A 468 -4.87 14.36 -26.88
C LEU A 468 -5.95 13.40 -26.37
N ALA A 469 -6.88 13.87 -25.53
CA ALA A 469 -8.05 13.11 -25.13
C ALA A 469 -8.86 12.78 -26.41
N PRO A 470 -9.06 11.49 -26.74
CA PRO A 470 -9.48 11.11 -28.08
C PRO A 470 -10.86 11.62 -28.47
#